data_AF-A0A958XX82-F1
#
_entry.id   AF-A0A958XX82-F1
#
_cell.length_a   1.000
_cell.length_b   1.000
_cell.length_c   1.000
_cell.angle_alpha   90.00
_cell.angle_beta   90.00
_cell.angle_gamma   90.00
#
_symmetry.space_group_name_H-M   'P 1'
#
loop_
_entity.id
_entity.type
_entity.pdbx_description
1 polymer ?
#
loop_
_entity_poly.entity_id
_entity_poly.type
_entity_poly.pdbx_seq_one_letter_code
_entity_poly.pdbx_strand_id
1 'polypeptide(L)'
;MKYAYFFALLSVLTLMGCQSEQEKAQSQITELEKQLEDDPKTEKAQEVLEAYQDYINRFPEDRNATPRYLYRAAALQYRMNRFSSAVSFLTQSIKDFYESSNTPKSAIFLGDLYQEKLGNEENATTIYQALIRAFPDSEEAKAAHDKLPEGLASLESRIEEMGSQMFDDSTGRIEYRAANNFITSAELYALILPKSEGAPDMLYKGAEIARTIRSFDKALGLYAQINELYPESTRAPQALFMRAFTLDSDLKRLDEAKTLYEQFVADYPDDDFVDDAHILLENLGKDDEEIIRSFTEKNDAEAEEVQ
;
A
#
# COMPACT_ATOMS: atom_id res chain seq x y z
N MET A 1 46.59 -55.63 -36.67
CA MET A 1 45.75 -54.56 -37.25
C MET A 1 45.57 -53.54 -36.15
N LYS A 2 46.45 -52.54 -35.99
CA LYS A 2 46.59 -51.27 -36.73
C LYS A 2 45.30 -50.42 -36.71
N TYR A 3 45.53 -49.12 -36.47
CA TYR A 3 44.63 -47.95 -36.38
C TYR A 3 44.08 -47.62 -34.99
N ALA A 4 44.18 -46.40 -34.45
CA ALA A 4 45.01 -45.23 -34.77
C ALA A 4 44.86 -44.26 -33.58
N TYR A 5 45.92 -43.55 -33.25
CA TYR A 5 45.94 -42.41 -32.33
C TYR A 5 45.17 -41.20 -32.89
N PHE A 6 44.86 -40.27 -31.98
CA PHE A 6 44.82 -38.80 -32.19
C PHE A 6 43.50 -38.18 -32.68
N PHE A 7 42.77 -37.52 -31.77
CA PHE A 7 42.12 -36.21 -31.97
C PHE A 7 41.84 -35.64 -30.56
N ALA A 8 42.75 -34.82 -30.02
CA ALA A 8 42.79 -33.37 -30.15
C ALA A 8 42.08 -32.66 -28.99
N LEU A 9 42.92 -32.36 -28.00
CA LEU A 9 42.93 -31.16 -27.16
C LEU A 9 42.34 -29.93 -27.90
N LEU A 10 41.09 -29.56 -27.60
CA LEU A 10 40.46 -28.25 -27.83
C LEU A 10 39.03 -28.37 -27.25
N SER A 11 38.70 -27.83 -26.07
CA SER A 11 38.47 -26.40 -25.91
C SER A 11 38.54 -26.01 -24.42
N VAL A 12 39.69 -25.52 -23.99
CA VAL A 12 39.71 -24.43 -22.99
C VAL A 12 39.30 -23.19 -23.77
N LEU A 13 37.98 -23.00 -23.97
CA LEU A 13 37.42 -21.76 -24.51
C LEU A 13 36.90 -20.92 -23.33
N THR A 14 37.78 -20.04 -22.88
CA THR A 14 37.47 -18.67 -22.40
C THR A 14 36.28 -18.51 -21.44
N LEU A 15 36.49 -18.76 -20.15
CA LEU A 15 35.74 -18.11 -19.05
C LEU A 15 36.28 -16.68 -18.82
N MET A 16 36.29 -15.86 -19.86
CA MET A 16 36.49 -14.42 -19.71
C MET A 16 35.32 -13.69 -20.34
N GLY A 17 34.58 -12.98 -19.48
CA GLY A 17 33.95 -11.72 -19.87
C GLY A 17 32.50 -11.81 -20.34
N CYS A 18 31.58 -12.10 -19.43
CA CYS A 18 30.31 -11.38 -19.37
C CYS A 18 29.84 -11.39 -17.92
N GLN A 19 30.21 -10.34 -17.18
CA GLN A 19 29.56 -10.01 -15.90
C GLN A 19 28.04 -9.94 -16.15
N SER A 20 27.22 -10.47 -15.26
CA SER A 20 25.77 -10.44 -15.46
C SER A 20 25.27 -8.99 -15.56
N GLU A 21 24.18 -8.73 -16.27
CA GLU A 21 23.62 -7.36 -16.35
C GLU A 21 23.33 -6.77 -14.96
N GLN A 22 22.93 -7.64 -14.02
CA GLN A 22 22.73 -7.29 -12.62
C GLN A 22 24.05 -6.86 -11.95
N GLU A 23 25.11 -7.65 -12.08
CA GLU A 23 26.43 -7.34 -11.51
C GLU A 23 27.05 -6.07 -12.12
N LYS A 24 26.85 -5.83 -13.42
CA LYS A 24 27.28 -4.59 -14.09
C LYS A 24 26.55 -3.38 -13.51
N ALA A 25 25.23 -3.46 -13.37
CA ALA A 25 24.43 -2.38 -12.79
C ALA A 25 24.84 -2.08 -11.35
N GLN A 26 25.07 -3.12 -10.53
CA GLN A 26 25.57 -2.94 -9.15
C GLN A 26 26.96 -2.29 -9.13
N SER A 27 27.87 -2.69 -10.05
CA SER A 27 29.21 -2.10 -10.13
C SER A 27 29.18 -0.63 -10.54
N GLN A 28 28.31 -0.27 -11.50
CA GLN A 28 28.08 1.13 -11.90
C GLN A 28 27.53 1.95 -10.73
N ILE A 29 26.56 1.42 -9.99
CA ILE A 29 26.01 2.05 -8.80
C ILE A 29 27.10 2.29 -7.76
N THR A 30 27.96 1.30 -7.48
CA THR A 30 29.07 1.45 -6.52
C THR A 30 30.04 2.55 -6.94
N GLU A 31 30.37 2.66 -8.23
CA GLU A 31 31.25 3.72 -8.73
C GLU A 31 30.59 5.11 -8.62
N LEU A 32 29.29 5.24 -8.94
CA LEU A 32 28.56 6.49 -8.78
C LEU A 32 28.44 6.92 -7.31
N GLU A 33 28.22 5.96 -6.40
CA GLU A 33 28.19 6.21 -4.96
C GLU A 33 29.53 6.76 -4.47
N LYS A 34 30.63 6.16 -4.91
CA LYS A 34 31.98 6.65 -4.59
C LYS A 34 32.21 8.07 -5.11
N GLN A 35 31.79 8.36 -6.34
CA GLN A 35 31.87 9.72 -6.90
C GLN A 35 31.05 10.74 -6.09
N LEU A 36 29.87 10.34 -5.59
CA LEU A 36 29.06 11.17 -4.70
C LEU A 36 29.72 11.39 -3.33
N GLU A 37 30.43 10.39 -2.81
CA GLU A 37 31.22 10.54 -1.58
C GLU A 37 32.38 11.53 -1.77
N ASP A 38 33.06 11.46 -2.93
CA ASP A 38 34.18 12.34 -3.27
C ASP A 38 33.73 13.79 -3.62
N ASP A 39 32.56 13.96 -4.24
CA ASP A 39 31.97 15.25 -4.63
C ASP A 39 30.46 15.31 -4.32
N PRO A 40 30.06 15.70 -3.09
CA PRO A 40 28.68 15.59 -2.59
C PRO A 40 27.75 16.69 -3.13
N LYS A 41 27.66 16.80 -4.46
CA LYS A 41 26.79 17.71 -5.18
C LYS A 41 25.43 17.11 -5.49
N THR A 42 24.43 17.98 -5.63
CA THR A 42 23.06 17.61 -5.95
C THR A 42 22.96 16.86 -7.28
N GLU A 43 23.74 17.26 -8.28
CA GLU A 43 23.77 16.61 -9.60
C GLU A 43 24.25 15.15 -9.48
N LYS A 44 25.30 14.91 -8.69
CA LYS A 44 25.81 13.55 -8.44
C LYS A 44 24.83 12.71 -7.63
N ALA A 45 24.12 13.31 -6.68
CA ALA A 45 23.06 12.63 -5.94
C ALA A 45 21.92 12.22 -6.89
N GLN A 46 21.60 13.06 -7.87
CA GLN A 46 20.58 12.76 -8.87
C GLN A 46 21.02 11.61 -9.80
N GLU A 47 22.28 11.58 -10.24
CA GLU A 47 22.84 10.45 -11.03
C GLU A 47 22.75 9.12 -10.26
N VAL A 48 23.11 9.11 -8.97
CA VAL A 48 23.02 7.90 -8.11
C VAL A 48 21.56 7.47 -7.95
N LEU A 49 20.65 8.41 -7.74
CA LEU A 49 19.22 8.12 -7.60
C LEU A 49 18.64 7.50 -8.88
N GLU A 50 19.01 8.02 -10.04
CA GLU A 50 18.60 7.48 -11.34
C GLU A 50 19.11 6.05 -11.53
N ALA A 51 20.35 5.77 -11.11
CA ALA A 51 20.92 4.43 -11.16
C ALA A 51 20.20 3.44 -10.20
N TYR A 52 19.80 3.88 -9.00
CA TYR A 52 18.96 3.06 -8.12
C TYR A 52 17.61 2.75 -8.76
N GLN A 53 16.94 3.75 -9.34
CA GLN A 53 15.64 3.58 -9.98
C GLN A 53 15.73 2.64 -11.20
N ASP A 54 16.76 2.78 -12.04
CA ASP A 54 17.01 1.85 -13.16
C ASP A 54 17.14 0.40 -12.65
N TYR A 55 17.92 0.20 -11.59
CA TYR A 55 18.09 -1.13 -11.01
C TYR A 55 16.77 -1.71 -10.48
N ILE A 56 16.03 -0.94 -9.68
CA ILE A 56 14.76 -1.37 -9.09
C ILE A 56 13.77 -1.77 -10.20
N ASN A 57 13.69 -0.99 -11.28
CA ASN A 57 12.79 -1.25 -12.40
C ASN A 57 13.21 -2.47 -13.23
N ARG A 58 14.52 -2.69 -13.42
CA ARG A 58 15.04 -3.82 -14.22
C ARG A 58 15.09 -5.13 -13.45
N PHE A 59 15.23 -5.08 -12.13
CA PHE A 59 15.41 -6.24 -11.26
C PHE A 59 14.44 -6.23 -10.06
N PRO A 60 13.12 -6.12 -10.27
CA PRO A 60 12.14 -6.02 -9.18
C PRO A 60 12.08 -7.28 -8.31
N GLU A 61 12.50 -8.43 -8.82
CA GLU A 61 12.50 -9.70 -8.07
C GLU A 61 13.79 -9.95 -7.26
N ASP A 62 14.79 -9.05 -7.32
CA ASP A 62 16.02 -9.20 -6.54
C ASP A 62 15.77 -8.89 -5.06
N ARG A 63 15.49 -9.95 -4.30
CA ARG A 63 15.17 -9.91 -2.87
C ARG A 63 16.32 -9.42 -1.96
N ASN A 64 17.53 -9.25 -2.50
CA ASN A 64 18.70 -8.82 -1.73
C ASN A 64 19.09 -7.37 -2.05
N ALA A 65 19.31 -7.04 -3.32
CA ALA A 65 19.81 -5.71 -3.69
C ALA A 65 18.70 -4.67 -3.82
N THR A 66 17.53 -5.03 -4.35
CA THR A 66 16.42 -4.09 -4.55
C THR A 66 15.93 -3.45 -3.24
N PRO A 67 15.64 -4.18 -2.15
CA PRO A 67 15.27 -3.54 -0.87
C PRO A 67 16.40 -2.69 -0.29
N ARG A 68 17.66 -3.04 -0.54
CA ARG A 68 18.81 -2.21 -0.15
C ARG A 68 18.85 -0.90 -0.93
N TYR A 69 18.61 -0.93 -2.24
CA TYR A 69 18.59 0.27 -3.06
C TYR A 69 17.34 1.14 -2.82
N LEU A 70 16.19 0.56 -2.52
CA LEU A 70 15.02 1.31 -2.04
C LEU A 70 15.34 2.08 -0.75
N TYR A 71 15.93 1.40 0.25
CA TYR A 71 16.36 2.06 1.49
C TYR A 71 17.39 3.18 1.23
N ARG A 72 18.40 2.95 0.37
CA ARG A 72 19.41 3.96 0.05
C ARG A 72 18.86 5.12 -0.77
N ALA A 73 17.92 4.86 -1.68
CA ALA A 73 17.19 5.90 -2.41
C ALA A 73 16.40 6.78 -1.43
N ALA A 74 15.72 6.19 -0.44
CA ALA A 74 15.04 6.94 0.60
C ALA A 74 16.01 7.83 1.40
N ALA A 75 17.16 7.29 1.81
CA ALA A 75 18.17 8.06 2.54
C ALA A 75 18.73 9.23 1.72
N LEU A 76 18.92 9.03 0.42
CA LEU A 76 19.38 10.08 -0.48
C LEU A 76 18.31 11.16 -0.69
N GLN A 77 17.05 10.76 -0.88
CA GLN A 77 15.92 11.70 -0.97
C GLN A 77 15.75 12.51 0.32
N TYR A 78 15.90 11.89 1.49
CA TYR A 78 15.91 12.57 2.78
C TYR A 78 17.00 13.65 2.85
N ARG A 79 18.24 13.33 2.44
CA ARG A 79 19.35 14.30 2.39
C ARG A 79 19.06 15.46 1.44
N MET A 80 18.27 15.23 0.41
CA MET A 80 17.81 16.26 -0.54
C MET A 80 16.54 17.01 -0.07
N ASN A 81 16.09 16.80 1.17
CA ASN A 81 14.84 17.33 1.74
C ASN A 81 13.56 16.95 0.96
N ARG A 82 13.59 15.85 0.20
CA ARG A 82 12.46 15.31 -0.56
C ARG A 82 11.76 14.22 0.24
N PHE A 83 11.15 14.61 1.35
CA PHE A 83 10.61 13.67 2.35
C PHE A 83 9.47 12.80 1.82
N SER A 84 8.57 13.32 0.99
CA SER A 84 7.50 12.52 0.38
C SER A 84 8.06 11.39 -0.50
N SER A 85 9.14 11.65 -1.24
CA SER A 85 9.81 10.62 -2.03
C SER A 85 10.51 9.59 -1.15
N ALA A 86 11.10 10.02 -0.02
CA ALA A 86 11.70 9.11 0.95
C ALA A 86 10.65 8.18 1.56
N VAL A 87 9.48 8.70 1.98
CA VAL A 87 8.33 7.89 2.43
C VAL A 87 7.97 6.84 1.36
N SER A 88 7.82 7.26 0.10
CA SER A 88 7.44 6.35 -0.99
C SER A 88 8.40 5.17 -1.13
N PHE A 89 9.72 5.42 -1.15
CA PHE A 89 10.72 4.37 -1.24
C PHE A 89 10.75 3.42 -0.03
N LEU A 90 10.54 3.95 1.18
CA LEU A 90 10.49 3.14 2.40
C LEU A 90 9.24 2.26 2.43
N THR A 91 8.08 2.84 2.11
CA THR A 91 6.82 2.10 2.00
C THR A 91 6.91 1.00 0.95
N GLN A 92 7.49 1.30 -0.22
CA GLN A 92 7.72 0.29 -1.26
C GLN A 92 8.64 -0.83 -0.76
N SER A 93 9.75 -0.49 -0.08
CA SER A 93 10.66 -1.48 0.49
C SER A 93 9.97 -2.41 1.49
N ILE A 94 9.08 -1.89 2.32
CA ILE A 94 8.36 -2.68 3.33
C ILE A 94 7.29 -3.55 2.65
N LYS A 95 6.52 -2.98 1.71
CA LYS A 95 5.42 -3.67 1.02
C LYS A 95 5.96 -4.81 0.14
N ASP A 96 6.88 -4.51 -0.75
CA ASP A 96 7.28 -5.43 -1.82
C ASP A 96 8.31 -6.47 -1.32
N PHE A 97 9.05 -6.15 -0.24
CA PHE A 97 10.12 -6.98 0.31
C PHE A 97 10.00 -7.20 1.81
N TYR A 98 8.78 -7.42 2.32
CA TYR A 98 8.51 -7.56 3.76
C TYR A 98 9.43 -8.54 4.51
N GLU A 99 9.75 -9.68 3.89
CA GLU A 99 10.62 -10.73 4.46
C GLU A 99 12.13 -10.39 4.39
N SER A 100 12.51 -9.23 3.84
CA SER A 100 13.90 -8.79 3.76
C SER A 100 14.46 -8.42 5.14
N SER A 101 15.75 -8.69 5.36
CA SER A 101 16.47 -8.19 6.54
C SER A 101 16.53 -6.65 6.62
N ASN A 102 16.18 -5.94 5.54
CA ASN A 102 16.09 -4.49 5.50
C ASN A 102 14.75 -3.94 6.01
N THR A 103 13.70 -4.74 6.13
CA THR A 103 12.36 -4.26 6.50
C THR A 103 12.33 -3.51 7.84
N PRO A 104 12.97 -4.00 8.93
CA PRO A 104 13.01 -3.26 10.20
C PRO A 104 13.72 -1.89 10.06
N LYS A 105 14.78 -1.82 9.25
CA LYS A 105 15.52 -0.57 8.95
C LYS A 105 14.66 0.43 8.19
N SER A 106 13.94 -0.05 7.18
CA SER A 106 13.01 0.79 6.44
C SER A 106 11.87 1.28 7.33
N ALA A 107 11.34 0.43 8.21
CA ALA A 107 10.26 0.78 9.12
C ALA A 107 10.69 1.83 10.17
N ILE A 108 11.82 1.65 10.85
CA ILE A 108 12.25 2.67 11.83
C ILE A 108 12.59 3.99 11.15
N PHE A 109 13.24 3.97 9.98
CA PHE A 109 13.53 5.19 9.25
C PHE A 109 12.24 5.89 8.79
N LEU A 110 11.20 5.13 8.44
CA LEU A 110 9.88 5.70 8.16
C LEU A 110 9.32 6.39 9.42
N GLY A 111 9.39 5.74 10.58
CA GLY A 111 8.95 6.32 11.86
C GLY A 111 9.69 7.62 12.21
N ASP A 112 11.02 7.61 12.10
CA ASP A 112 11.87 8.78 12.34
C ASP A 112 11.51 9.94 11.39
N LEU A 113 11.22 9.62 10.13
CA LEU A 113 10.81 10.61 9.14
C LEU A 113 9.45 11.24 9.49
N TYR A 114 8.49 10.43 9.94
CA TYR A 114 7.18 10.92 10.41
C TYR A 114 7.33 11.81 11.66
N GLN A 115 8.16 11.40 12.62
CA GLN A 115 8.40 12.13 13.87
C GLN A 115 9.13 13.45 13.61
N GLU A 116 10.29 13.41 12.95
CA GLU A 116 11.20 14.55 12.90
C GLU A 116 10.92 15.52 11.76
N LYS A 117 10.49 15.02 10.59
CA LYS A 117 10.36 15.84 9.38
C LYS A 117 8.93 16.15 9.01
N LEU A 118 8.02 15.21 9.24
CA LEU A 118 6.59 15.43 8.98
C LEU A 118 5.84 15.96 10.21
N GLY A 119 6.47 15.93 11.39
CA GLY A 119 5.88 16.44 12.63
C GLY A 119 4.59 15.72 13.03
N ASN A 120 4.49 14.43 12.68
CA ASN A 120 3.30 13.62 12.89
C ASN A 120 3.62 12.48 13.87
N GLU A 121 3.60 12.84 15.15
CA GLU A 121 3.93 11.96 16.28
C GLU A 121 2.99 10.75 16.38
N GLU A 122 1.70 10.93 16.02
CA GLU A 122 0.71 9.85 16.05
C GLU A 122 1.08 8.73 15.09
N ASN A 123 1.33 9.06 13.82
CA ASN A 123 1.73 8.08 12.81
C ASN A 123 3.13 7.52 13.06
N ALA A 124 4.07 8.32 13.57
CA ALA A 124 5.38 7.82 13.99
C ALA A 124 5.23 6.76 15.08
N THR A 125 4.37 7.01 16.06
CA THR A 125 4.14 6.03 17.12
C THR A 125 3.48 4.75 16.59
N THR A 126 2.50 4.87 15.69
CA THR A 126 1.89 3.72 15.01
C THR A 126 2.97 2.83 14.38
N ILE A 127 3.94 3.44 13.68
CA ILE A 127 5.06 2.72 13.07
C ILE A 127 5.93 2.03 14.11
N TYR A 128 6.32 2.73 15.18
CA TYR A 128 7.16 2.16 16.23
C TYR A 128 6.48 0.98 16.96
N GLN A 129 5.21 1.13 17.34
CA GLN A 129 4.44 0.05 17.97
C GLN A 129 4.29 -1.16 17.03
N ALA A 130 3.98 -0.91 15.75
CA ALA A 130 3.85 -1.97 14.76
C ALA A 130 5.19 -2.68 14.49
N LEU A 131 6.29 -1.94 14.43
CA LEU A 131 7.65 -2.47 14.24
C LEU A 131 8.05 -3.39 15.41
N ILE A 132 7.82 -2.96 16.66
CA ILE A 132 8.11 -3.77 17.85
C ILE A 132 7.33 -5.10 17.80
N ARG A 133 6.07 -5.06 17.38
CA ARG A 133 5.24 -6.28 17.27
C ARG A 133 5.67 -7.19 16.11
N ALA A 134 6.04 -6.60 14.96
CA ALA A 134 6.38 -7.34 13.75
C ALA A 134 7.78 -7.98 13.81
N PHE A 135 8.74 -7.28 14.42
CA PHE A 135 10.16 -7.66 14.42
C PHE A 135 10.80 -7.55 15.83
N PRO A 136 10.24 -8.21 16.85
CA PRO A 136 10.58 -7.98 18.27
C PRO A 136 12.07 -8.18 18.62
N ASP A 137 12.77 -9.02 17.86
CA ASP A 137 14.18 -9.33 18.11
C ASP A 137 15.17 -8.40 17.39
N SER A 138 14.69 -7.49 16.53
CA SER A 138 15.57 -6.61 15.75
C SER A 138 16.13 -5.45 16.59
N GLU A 139 17.30 -4.94 16.21
CA GLU A 139 17.88 -3.76 16.87
C GLU A 139 17.02 -2.52 16.65
N GLU A 140 16.34 -2.44 15.50
CA GLU A 140 15.40 -1.37 15.18
C GLU A 140 14.15 -1.43 16.05
N ALA A 141 13.63 -2.60 16.41
CA ALA A 141 12.53 -2.71 17.36
C ALA A 141 12.93 -2.23 18.76
N LYS A 142 14.15 -2.54 19.21
CA LYS A 142 14.67 -2.01 20.50
C LYS A 142 14.81 -0.49 20.46
N ALA A 143 15.37 0.06 19.39
CA ALA A 143 15.49 1.50 19.21
C ALA A 143 14.12 2.20 19.11
N ALA A 144 13.13 1.55 18.49
CA ALA A 144 11.75 2.04 18.45
C ALA A 144 11.11 2.03 19.84
N HIS A 145 11.34 0.98 20.64
CA HIS A 145 10.87 0.90 22.01
C HIS A 145 11.40 2.05 22.88
N ASP A 146 12.69 2.38 22.75
CA ASP A 146 13.33 3.49 23.50
C ASP A 146 12.76 4.88 23.17
N LYS A 147 12.06 5.02 22.03
CA LYS A 147 11.40 6.27 21.60
C LYS A 147 9.98 6.40 22.14
N LEU A 148 9.39 5.33 22.67
CA LEU A 148 8.00 5.32 23.13
C LEU A 148 7.86 5.72 24.60
N PRO A 149 6.82 6.48 24.98
CA PRO A 149 6.55 6.79 26.38
C PRO A 149 6.12 5.52 27.14
N GLU A 150 6.48 5.45 28.42
CA GLU A 150 5.99 4.40 29.31
C GLU A 150 4.46 4.47 29.47
N GLY A 151 3.82 3.31 29.63
CA GLY A 151 2.37 3.22 29.88
C GLY A 151 1.50 3.57 28.67
N LEU A 152 2.08 3.60 27.46
CA LEU A 152 1.35 3.85 26.23
C LEU A 152 0.23 2.83 26.00
N ALA A 153 -0.95 3.31 25.60
CA ALA A 153 -2.07 2.45 25.21
C ALA A 153 -1.69 1.53 24.03
N SER A 154 -2.43 0.43 23.86
CA SER A 154 -2.22 -0.50 22.74
C SER A 154 -2.36 0.20 21.40
N LEU A 155 -1.72 -0.37 20.38
CA LEU A 155 -1.75 0.14 19.01
C LEU A 155 -3.19 0.32 18.50
N GLU A 156 -4.01 -0.73 18.63
CA GLU A 156 -5.40 -0.72 18.20
C GLU A 156 -6.23 0.35 18.94
N SER A 157 -6.15 0.41 20.27
CA SER A 157 -6.93 1.39 21.05
C SER A 157 -6.52 2.83 20.75
N ARG A 158 -5.24 3.09 20.45
CA ARG A 158 -4.79 4.41 20.03
C ARG A 158 -5.35 4.82 18.67
N ILE A 159 -5.30 3.91 17.70
CA ILE A 159 -5.84 4.20 16.37
C ILE A 159 -7.37 4.42 16.47
N GLU A 160 -8.07 3.60 17.26
CA GLU A 160 -9.51 3.77 17.50
C GLU A 160 -9.84 5.12 18.16
N GLU A 161 -9.03 5.56 19.14
CA GLU A 161 -9.18 6.87 19.77
C GLU A 161 -9.00 8.04 18.78
N MET A 162 -8.06 7.93 17.82
CA MET A 162 -7.94 8.92 16.74
C MET A 162 -9.24 9.01 15.92
N GLY A 163 -9.91 7.88 15.70
CA GLY A 163 -11.19 7.81 15.00
C GLY A 163 -12.31 8.51 15.76
N SER A 164 -12.37 8.34 17.08
CA SER A 164 -13.34 9.01 17.95
C SER A 164 -13.18 10.54 17.94
N GLN A 165 -11.95 11.04 17.78
CA GLN A 165 -11.65 12.48 17.75
C GLN A 165 -11.96 13.14 16.40
N MET A 166 -12.44 12.39 15.41
CA MET A 166 -12.73 12.92 14.08
C MET A 166 -14.00 13.75 14.01
N PHE A 167 -14.92 13.60 14.96
CA PHE A 167 -16.16 14.35 15.01
C PHE A 167 -16.20 15.19 16.27
N ASP A 168 -16.39 16.50 16.08
CA ASP A 168 -16.65 17.40 17.20
C ASP A 168 -18.13 17.28 17.59
N ASP A 169 -18.42 16.60 18.70
CA ASP A 169 -19.78 16.41 19.24
C ASP A 169 -20.52 17.74 19.47
N SER A 170 -19.80 18.84 19.71
CA SER A 170 -20.40 20.14 19.99
C SER A 170 -20.76 20.92 18.73
N THR A 171 -20.01 20.73 17.63
CA THR A 171 -20.23 21.47 16.38
C THR A 171 -20.73 20.61 15.22
N GLY A 172 -20.70 19.29 15.36
CA GLY A 172 -20.99 18.31 14.31
C GLY A 172 -19.99 18.35 13.14
N ARG A 173 -18.82 19.00 13.33
CA ARG A 173 -17.82 19.17 12.27
C ARG A 173 -16.83 18.01 12.25
N ILE A 174 -16.30 17.74 11.06
CA ILE A 174 -15.24 16.76 10.86
C ILE A 174 -13.87 17.41 11.06
N GLU A 175 -13.07 16.82 11.94
CA GLU A 175 -11.67 17.14 12.16
C GLU A 175 -10.79 16.42 11.14
N TYR A 176 -10.57 17.05 9.99
CA TYR A 176 -9.80 16.47 8.87
C TYR A 176 -8.39 16.02 9.26
N ARG A 177 -7.73 16.67 10.23
CA ARG A 177 -6.41 16.24 10.70
C ARG A 177 -6.48 14.88 11.40
N ALA A 178 -7.44 14.71 12.32
CA ALA A 178 -7.66 13.43 13.00
C ALA A 178 -8.04 12.35 11.98
N ALA A 179 -8.91 12.67 11.02
CA ALA A 179 -9.30 11.73 9.96
C ALA A 179 -8.09 11.28 9.11
N ASN A 180 -7.23 12.21 8.68
CA ASN A 180 -6.03 11.86 7.91
C ASN A 180 -5.00 11.07 8.74
N ASN A 181 -4.87 11.36 10.04
CA ASN A 181 -4.03 10.56 10.93
C ASN A 181 -4.57 9.14 11.08
N PHE A 182 -5.88 8.98 11.25
CA PHE A 182 -6.53 7.66 11.31
C PHE A 182 -6.29 6.86 10.04
N ILE A 183 -6.58 7.45 8.87
CA ILE A 183 -6.37 6.82 7.55
C ILE A 183 -4.92 6.37 7.40
N THR A 184 -3.97 7.25 7.70
CA THR A 184 -2.54 6.95 7.56
C THR A 184 -2.10 5.86 8.55
N SER A 185 -2.59 5.90 9.78
CA SER A 185 -2.31 4.87 10.78
C SER A 185 -2.87 3.51 10.38
N ALA A 186 -4.05 3.46 9.74
CA ALA A 186 -4.60 2.23 9.19
C ALA A 186 -3.72 1.64 8.08
N GLU A 187 -3.23 2.48 7.17
CA GLU A 187 -2.26 2.10 6.13
C GLU A 187 -0.97 1.56 6.73
N LEU A 188 -0.39 2.27 7.69
CA LEU A 188 0.88 1.90 8.34
C LEU A 188 0.74 0.62 9.17
N TYR A 189 -0.40 0.43 9.85
CA TYR A 189 -0.73 -0.80 10.56
C TYR A 189 -0.66 -2.00 9.61
N ALA A 190 -1.41 -1.95 8.50
CA ALA A 190 -1.46 -3.05 7.55
C ALA A 190 -0.15 -3.25 6.78
N LEU A 191 0.61 -2.17 6.54
CA LEU A 191 1.92 -2.22 5.90
C LEU A 191 2.96 -2.98 6.74
N ILE A 192 2.99 -2.74 8.05
CA ILE A 192 4.01 -3.29 8.95
C ILE A 192 3.54 -4.60 9.61
N LEU A 193 2.24 -4.79 9.76
CA LEU A 193 1.60 -6.01 10.29
C LEU A 193 0.72 -6.70 9.24
N PRO A 194 1.23 -7.04 8.03
CA PRO A 194 0.42 -7.60 6.94
C PRO A 194 -0.16 -8.99 7.24
N LYS A 195 0.31 -9.66 8.30
CA LYS A 195 -0.20 -10.96 8.75
C LYS A 195 -1.15 -10.85 9.96
N SER A 196 -1.45 -9.64 10.44
CA SER A 196 -2.38 -9.44 11.54
C SER A 196 -3.82 -9.73 11.08
N GLU A 197 -4.58 -10.50 11.85
CA GLU A 197 -6.01 -10.73 11.61
C GLU A 197 -6.81 -9.42 11.56
N GLY A 198 -6.36 -8.39 12.28
CA GLY A 198 -6.99 -7.07 12.30
C GLY A 198 -6.62 -6.15 11.13
N ALA A 199 -5.64 -6.51 10.29
CA ALA A 199 -5.20 -5.65 9.18
C ALA A 199 -6.30 -5.34 8.15
N PRO A 200 -7.10 -6.31 7.64
CA PRO A 200 -8.19 -6.01 6.72
C PRO A 200 -9.29 -5.14 7.36
N ASP A 201 -9.59 -5.35 8.65
CA ASP A 201 -10.56 -4.52 9.38
C ASP A 201 -10.08 -3.08 9.52
N MET A 202 -8.80 -2.89 9.85
CA MET A 202 -8.20 -1.57 9.98
C MET A 202 -8.19 -0.83 8.64
N LEU A 203 -7.81 -1.49 7.55
CA LEU A 203 -7.88 -0.92 6.20
C LEU A 203 -9.31 -0.53 5.82
N TYR A 204 -10.29 -1.39 6.14
CA TYR A 204 -11.70 -1.13 5.83
C TYR A 204 -12.19 0.13 6.56
N LYS A 205 -11.94 0.23 7.86
CA LYS A 205 -12.23 1.45 8.64
C LYS A 205 -11.55 2.68 8.03
N GLY A 206 -10.28 2.56 7.66
CA GLY A 206 -9.53 3.63 6.99
C GLY A 206 -10.18 4.07 5.68
N ALA A 207 -10.68 3.13 4.88
CA ALA A 207 -11.38 3.38 3.62
C ALA A 207 -12.73 4.09 3.85
N GLU A 208 -13.48 3.70 4.87
CA GLU A 208 -14.75 4.35 5.24
C GLU A 208 -14.53 5.80 5.68
N ILE A 209 -13.50 6.04 6.49
CA ILE A 209 -13.13 7.40 6.89
C ILE A 209 -12.68 8.21 5.69
N ALA A 210 -11.84 7.65 4.81
CA ALA A 210 -11.43 8.30 3.58
C ALA A 210 -12.62 8.69 2.69
N ARG A 211 -13.62 7.80 2.53
CA ARG A 211 -14.85 8.08 1.78
C ARG A 211 -15.68 9.17 2.44
N THR A 212 -15.81 9.13 3.77
CA THR A 212 -16.55 10.12 4.56
C THR A 212 -16.00 11.53 4.38
N ILE A 213 -14.67 11.68 4.36
CA ILE A 213 -14.01 12.98 4.11
C ILE A 213 -13.85 13.30 2.61
N ARG A 214 -14.50 12.52 1.74
CA ARG A 214 -14.48 12.66 0.27
C ARG A 214 -13.09 12.49 -0.37
N SER A 215 -12.18 11.81 0.32
CA SER A 215 -10.89 11.35 -0.22
C SER A 215 -11.11 10.06 -1.00
N PHE A 216 -11.89 10.14 -2.08
CA PHE A 216 -12.40 8.97 -2.78
C PHE A 216 -11.29 8.11 -3.39
N ASP A 217 -10.26 8.70 -3.99
CA ASP A 217 -9.14 7.93 -4.54
C ASP A 217 -8.40 7.13 -3.45
N LYS A 218 -8.25 7.72 -2.25
CA LYS A 218 -7.68 7.01 -1.10
C LYS A 218 -8.61 5.87 -0.66
N ALA A 219 -9.91 6.12 -0.54
CA ALA A 219 -10.89 5.08 -0.18
C ALA A 219 -10.85 3.90 -1.16
N LEU A 220 -10.90 4.18 -2.47
CA LEU A 220 -10.81 3.16 -3.52
C LEU A 220 -9.50 2.36 -3.45
N GLY A 221 -8.37 3.03 -3.16
CA GLY A 221 -7.07 2.38 -2.99
C GLY A 221 -7.04 1.43 -1.79
N LEU A 222 -7.62 1.83 -0.65
CA LEU A 222 -7.69 1.01 0.55
C LEU A 222 -8.62 -0.19 0.37
N TYR A 223 -9.79 -0.01 -0.24
CA TYR A 223 -10.65 -1.14 -0.59
C TYR A 223 -9.95 -2.12 -1.53
N ALA A 224 -9.29 -1.61 -2.57
CA ALA A 224 -8.52 -2.45 -3.49
C ALA A 224 -7.40 -3.23 -2.76
N GLN A 225 -6.72 -2.61 -1.81
CA GLN A 225 -5.69 -3.27 -1.01
C GLN A 225 -6.26 -4.43 -0.18
N ILE A 226 -7.49 -4.32 0.34
CA ILE A 226 -8.16 -5.43 1.03
C ILE A 226 -8.37 -6.61 0.08
N ASN A 227 -8.91 -6.34 -1.11
CA ASN A 227 -9.16 -7.40 -2.10
C ASN A 227 -7.88 -8.04 -2.63
N GLU A 228 -6.79 -7.26 -2.78
CA GLU A 228 -5.50 -7.75 -3.28
C GLU A 228 -4.74 -8.57 -2.22
N LEU A 229 -4.65 -8.08 -0.99
CA LEU A 229 -3.79 -8.65 0.04
C LEU A 229 -4.52 -9.60 0.99
N TYR A 230 -5.84 -9.47 1.11
CA TYR A 230 -6.67 -10.22 2.05
C TYR A 230 -7.94 -10.79 1.38
N PRO A 231 -7.83 -11.51 0.24
CA PRO A 231 -8.99 -11.99 -0.51
C PRO A 231 -9.89 -12.94 0.30
N GLU A 232 -9.31 -13.67 1.26
CA GLU A 232 -10.04 -14.61 2.13
C GLU A 232 -10.63 -13.95 3.39
N SER A 233 -10.43 -12.65 3.58
CA SER A 233 -10.97 -11.94 4.73
C SER A 233 -12.48 -11.78 4.61
N THR A 234 -13.19 -11.84 5.74
CA THR A 234 -14.59 -11.45 5.84
C THR A 234 -14.85 -9.98 5.53
N ARG A 235 -13.81 -9.17 5.22
CA ARG A 235 -13.89 -7.79 4.73
C ARG A 235 -13.77 -7.67 3.21
N ALA A 236 -13.32 -8.72 2.52
CA ALA A 236 -13.10 -8.69 1.08
C ALA A 236 -14.41 -8.44 0.28
N PRO A 237 -15.51 -9.17 0.50
CA PRO A 237 -16.77 -8.89 -0.20
C PRO A 237 -17.26 -7.45 0.03
N GLN A 238 -17.27 -6.98 1.27
CA GLN A 238 -17.72 -5.61 1.58
C GLN A 238 -16.79 -4.56 0.99
N ALA A 239 -15.47 -4.78 0.97
CA ALA A 239 -14.54 -3.87 0.31
C ALA A 239 -14.80 -3.76 -1.20
N LEU A 240 -15.09 -4.89 -1.87
CA LEU A 240 -15.40 -4.89 -3.29
C LEU A 240 -16.73 -4.16 -3.58
N PHE A 241 -17.77 -4.46 -2.80
CA PHE A 241 -19.06 -3.78 -2.88
C PHE A 241 -18.91 -2.27 -2.62
N MET A 242 -18.23 -1.88 -1.55
CA MET A 242 -18.04 -0.47 -1.20
C MET A 242 -17.19 0.28 -2.23
N ARG A 243 -16.25 -0.39 -2.91
CA ARG A 243 -15.49 0.18 -4.02
C ARG A 243 -16.40 0.46 -5.22
N ALA A 244 -17.29 -0.46 -5.57
CA ALA A 244 -18.31 -0.26 -6.61
C ALA A 244 -19.28 0.88 -6.23
N PHE A 245 -19.78 0.86 -5.00
CA PHE A 245 -20.68 1.87 -4.46
C PHE A 245 -20.07 3.28 -4.46
N THR A 246 -18.79 3.40 -4.10
CA THR A 246 -18.08 4.69 -4.15
C THR A 246 -17.95 5.20 -5.58
N LEU A 247 -17.68 4.32 -6.55
CA LEU A 247 -17.61 4.71 -7.97
C LEU A 247 -18.97 5.18 -8.51
N ASP A 248 -20.04 4.49 -8.15
CA ASP A 248 -21.41 4.79 -8.57
C ASP A 248 -21.96 6.05 -7.88
N SER A 249 -22.01 6.04 -6.54
CA SER A 249 -22.69 7.06 -5.76
C SER A 249 -21.90 8.35 -5.66
N ASP A 250 -20.59 8.26 -5.43
CA ASP A 250 -19.76 9.43 -5.10
C ASP A 250 -19.03 10.02 -6.32
N LEU A 251 -18.50 9.17 -7.20
CA LEU A 251 -17.66 9.59 -8.34
C LEU A 251 -18.38 9.58 -9.70
N LYS A 252 -19.57 8.96 -9.80
CA LYS A 252 -20.33 8.81 -11.05
C LYS A 252 -19.54 8.15 -12.19
N ARG A 253 -18.61 7.26 -11.85
CA ARG A 253 -17.81 6.42 -12.77
C ARG A 253 -18.54 5.12 -13.05
N LEU A 254 -19.68 5.23 -13.74
CA LEU A 254 -20.68 4.16 -13.84
C LEU A 254 -20.14 2.88 -14.50
N ASP A 255 -19.35 2.96 -15.57
CA ASP A 255 -18.81 1.77 -16.24
C ASP A 255 -17.91 0.94 -15.31
N GLU A 256 -17.10 1.61 -14.49
CA GLU A 256 -16.23 0.95 -13.52
C GLU A 256 -17.04 0.40 -12.36
N ALA A 257 -18.04 1.14 -11.88
CA ALA A 257 -18.93 0.67 -10.83
C ALA A 257 -19.70 -0.59 -11.25
N LYS A 258 -20.26 -0.60 -12.47
CA LYS A 258 -20.93 -1.75 -13.07
C LYS A 258 -20.03 -2.97 -13.06
N THR A 259 -18.80 -2.81 -13.55
CA THR A 259 -17.81 -3.89 -13.62
C THR A 259 -17.57 -4.50 -12.23
N LEU A 260 -17.44 -3.68 -11.20
CA LEU A 260 -17.19 -4.17 -9.83
C LEU A 260 -18.44 -4.77 -9.16
N TYR A 261 -19.64 -4.25 -9.41
CA TYR A 261 -20.87 -4.89 -8.91
C TYR A 261 -21.10 -6.26 -9.58
N GLU A 262 -20.90 -6.35 -10.89
CA GLU A 262 -20.99 -7.63 -11.62
C GLU A 262 -19.96 -8.63 -11.10
N GLN A 263 -18.73 -8.16 -10.83
CA GLN A 263 -17.70 -8.97 -10.18
C GLN A 263 -18.14 -9.42 -8.78
N PHE A 264 -18.68 -8.52 -7.96
CA PHE A 264 -19.14 -8.83 -6.61
C PHE A 264 -20.22 -9.93 -6.59
N VAL A 265 -21.24 -9.81 -7.44
CA VAL A 265 -22.30 -10.84 -7.56
C VAL A 265 -21.73 -12.18 -8.05
N ALA A 266 -20.73 -12.16 -8.93
CA ALA A 266 -20.11 -13.38 -9.45
C ALA A 266 -19.18 -14.07 -8.42
N ASP A 267 -18.38 -13.30 -7.70
CA ASP A 267 -17.37 -13.79 -6.76
C ASP A 267 -17.98 -14.15 -5.39
N TYR A 268 -19.05 -13.46 -4.99
CA TYR A 268 -19.71 -13.60 -3.67
C TYR A 268 -21.23 -13.76 -3.79
N PRO A 269 -21.75 -14.80 -4.47
CA PRO A 269 -23.18 -14.94 -4.77
C PRO A 269 -24.08 -15.18 -3.55
N ASP A 270 -23.51 -15.53 -2.40
CA ASP A 270 -24.21 -15.78 -1.14
C ASP A 270 -24.03 -14.65 -0.11
N ASP A 271 -23.42 -13.51 -0.48
CA ASP A 271 -23.21 -12.37 0.42
C ASP A 271 -24.50 -11.57 0.65
N ASP A 272 -24.64 -10.98 1.85
CA ASP A 272 -25.83 -10.22 2.25
C ASP A 272 -26.12 -9.01 1.34
N PHE A 273 -25.10 -8.47 0.65
CA PHE A 273 -25.28 -7.32 -0.26
C PHE A 273 -25.58 -7.70 -1.72
N VAL A 274 -25.78 -8.97 -2.06
CA VAL A 274 -26.04 -9.40 -3.45
C VAL A 274 -27.34 -8.80 -4.01
N ASP A 275 -28.42 -8.81 -3.22
CA ASP A 275 -29.69 -8.22 -3.62
C ASP A 275 -29.55 -6.70 -3.83
N ASP A 276 -28.81 -6.02 -2.95
CA ASP A 276 -28.51 -4.59 -3.07
C ASP A 276 -27.69 -4.31 -4.35
N ALA A 277 -26.69 -5.13 -4.66
CA ALA A 277 -25.89 -5.00 -5.87
C ALA A 277 -26.73 -5.16 -7.14
N HIS A 278 -27.68 -6.09 -7.16
CA HIS A 278 -28.62 -6.23 -8.28
C HIS A 278 -29.51 -4.99 -8.46
N ILE A 279 -30.06 -4.45 -7.37
CA ILE A 279 -30.87 -3.23 -7.40
C ILE A 279 -30.06 -2.04 -7.90
N LEU A 280 -28.82 -1.88 -7.43
CA LEU A 280 -27.92 -0.81 -7.85
C LEU A 280 -27.52 -0.96 -9.32
N LEU A 281 -27.28 -2.18 -9.82
CA LEU A 281 -27.03 -2.45 -11.24
C LEU A 281 -28.23 -2.11 -12.13
N GLU A 282 -29.46 -2.48 -11.72
CA GLU A 282 -30.68 -2.18 -12.47
C GLU A 282 -30.98 -0.67 -12.55
N ASN A 283 -30.52 0.08 -11.56
CA ASN A 283 -30.77 1.52 -11.43
C ASN A 283 -29.53 2.38 -11.67
N LEU A 284 -28.46 1.78 -12.19
CA LEU A 284 -27.19 2.46 -12.37
C LEU A 284 -27.34 3.68 -13.27
N GLY A 285 -26.92 4.84 -12.76
CA GLY A 285 -26.98 6.12 -13.48
C GLY A 285 -28.37 6.75 -13.58
N LYS A 286 -29.41 6.13 -13.03
CA LYS A 286 -30.73 6.75 -12.90
C LYS A 286 -30.74 7.74 -11.76
N ASP A 287 -31.50 8.81 -11.89
CA ASP A 287 -31.78 9.71 -10.78
C ASP A 287 -32.97 9.23 -9.92
N ASP A 288 -33.16 9.86 -8.76
CA ASP A 288 -34.21 9.48 -7.81
C ASP A 288 -35.62 9.55 -8.44
N GLU A 289 -35.87 10.48 -9.36
CA GLU A 289 -37.17 10.62 -10.04
C GLU A 289 -37.42 9.48 -11.03
N GLU A 290 -36.39 9.09 -11.80
CA GLU A 290 -36.42 7.95 -12.70
C GLU A 290 -36.61 6.63 -11.95
N ILE A 291 -35.94 6.49 -10.80
CA ILE A 291 -36.10 5.33 -9.92
C ILE A 291 -37.53 5.25 -9.39
N ILE A 292 -38.05 6.34 -8.80
CA ILE A 292 -39.43 6.40 -8.28
C ILE A 292 -40.45 6.07 -9.37
N ARG A 293 -40.27 6.62 -10.58
CA ARG A 293 -41.16 6.34 -11.72
C ARG A 293 -41.15 4.86 -12.09
N SER A 294 -39.98 4.22 -12.11
CA SER A 294 -39.86 2.80 -12.46
C SER A 294 -40.61 1.88 -11.47
N PHE A 295 -40.68 2.27 -10.19
CA PHE A 295 -41.47 1.55 -9.19
C PHE A 295 -42.98 1.78 -9.36
N THR A 296 -43.41 3.00 -9.70
CA THR A 296 -44.83 3.27 -9.97
C THR A 296 -45.34 2.52 -11.20
N GLU A 297 -44.56 2.47 -12.28
CA GLU A 297 -44.94 1.78 -13.52
C GLU A 297 -44.97 0.25 -13.36
N LYS A 298 -44.02 -0.34 -12.60
CA LYS A 298 -44.06 -1.78 -12.28
C LYS A 298 -45.29 -2.16 -11.44
N ASN A 299 -45.61 -1.36 -10.42
CA ASN A 299 -46.77 -1.63 -9.55
C ASN A 299 -48.10 -1.51 -10.30
N ASP A 300 -48.22 -0.53 -11.20
CA ASP A 300 -49.42 -0.35 -12.02
C ASP A 300 -49.59 -1.51 -13.03
N ALA A 301 -48.49 -1.99 -13.63
CA ALA A 301 -48.52 -3.13 -14.55
C ALA A 301 -48.88 -4.46 -13.86
N GLU A 302 -48.33 -4.73 -12.66
CA GLU A 302 -48.69 -5.92 -11.87
C GLU A 302 -50.16 -5.89 -11.40
N ALA A 303 -50.70 -4.70 -11.11
CA ALA A 303 -52.10 -4.53 -10.76
C ALA A 303 -53.06 -4.77 -11.94
N GLU A 304 -52.61 -4.51 -13.18
CA GLU A 304 -53.36 -4.80 -14.41
C GLU A 304 -53.32 -6.29 -14.81
N GLU A 305 -52.24 -7.03 -14.52
CA GLU A 305 -52.14 -8.48 -14.81
C GLU A 305 -52.96 -9.38 -13.87
N VAL A 306 -53.41 -8.86 -12.72
CA VAL A 306 -54.22 -9.58 -11.73
C VAL A 306 -55.74 -9.42 -11.97
N GLN A 307 -56.15 -8.62 -12.97
CA GLN A 307 -57.56 -8.44 -13.39
C GLN A 307 -57.94 -9.34 -14.58
#